data_AF-A0A8X7NR56-F1
#
_entry.id   AF-A0A8X7NR56-F1
#
_cell.length_a   1.000
_cell.length_b   1.000
_cell.length_c   1.000
_cell.angle_alpha   90.00
_cell.angle_beta   90.00
_cell.angle_gamma   90.00
#
_symmetry.space_group_name_H-M   'P 1'
#
loop_
_entity.id
_entity.type
_entity.pdbx_description
1 polymer ?
#
loop_
_entity_poly.entity_id
_entity_poly.type
_entity_poly.pdbx_seq_one_letter_code
_entity_poly.pdbx_strand_id
1 'polypeptide(L)'
;MNSDKSEDISNNSLERDNDTFMEERQPTPHQKVAAAANDDSSATPVYGDGQMNSSSHEKQQTSPVRQPSAPSQGPLGQHPQQHVSFFSKEYKPHRLQIHKRFVLINTLMATLILTALSIYWGSYYNINDNLKELKMLVVIGDENTIDGIPPAFGNAMEEVLQRPQSKASGDWHIFKESEFKQLAEDHDNTIRGEIIRRVHHQLYWAAIYVKPNASYNYHQALVNGDTKYNASDNTVAVYYETGRDFLAMRSYVTPQLQKIQSMWFSEQPKILTQLSENVTIESTAQKQVFSQPIHFTMVDRIPFTNNVLSAPLQVGFIYMIIVSFFQFNFFAEPHQKVAKTPVKRIHYVAYRYISSLFSFFFLSLIFGLITLAYQVKFTATYGKSGFLVYWSIAFLTMSAV
;
A
#
# COMPACT_ATOMS: atom_id res chain seq x y z
N MET A 1 -19.68 -77.27 17.23
CA MET A 1 -21.04 -76.93 17.70
C MET A 1 -21.38 -75.56 17.12
N ASN A 2 -21.99 -75.55 15.92
CA ASN A 2 -23.44 -75.34 15.68
C ASN A 2 -23.88 -73.93 16.15
N SER A 3 -24.16 -72.99 15.22
CA SER A 3 -25.44 -72.81 14.47
C SER A 3 -26.43 -72.00 15.36
N ASP A 4 -27.16 -70.97 14.94
CA ASP A 4 -27.68 -70.61 13.62
C ASP A 4 -28.31 -69.19 13.61
N LYS A 5 -28.71 -68.77 12.39
CA LYS A 5 -29.67 -67.74 11.93
C LYS A 5 -29.08 -66.38 11.50
N SER A 6 -28.89 -66.04 10.22
CA SER A 6 -29.63 -66.19 8.93
C SER A 6 -30.56 -65.02 8.60
N GLU A 7 -30.27 -64.36 7.46
CA GLU A 7 -31.14 -63.82 6.38
C GLU A 7 -30.30 -62.74 5.64
N ASP A 8 -29.61 -63.09 4.53
CA ASP A 8 -30.04 -63.03 3.11
C ASP A 8 -30.62 -61.64 2.71
N ILE A 9 -30.15 -60.94 1.67
CA ILE A 9 -30.36 -61.25 0.23
C ILE A 9 -29.35 -60.45 -0.68
N SER A 10 -28.71 -61.19 -1.60
CA SER A 10 -28.14 -60.93 -2.96
C SER A 10 -27.30 -59.67 -3.26
N ASN A 11 -26.00 -59.72 -3.63
CA ASN A 11 -25.35 -60.26 -4.85
C ASN A 11 -26.04 -59.86 -6.18
N ASN A 12 -25.40 -59.47 -7.28
CA ASN A 12 -24.03 -59.68 -7.71
C ASN A 12 -23.66 -58.75 -8.87
N SER A 13 -22.36 -58.65 -9.08
CA SER A 13 -21.58 -58.12 -10.19
C SER A 13 -21.75 -58.89 -11.53
N LEU A 14 -21.33 -58.23 -12.63
CA LEU A 14 -20.46 -58.72 -13.74
C LEU A 14 -20.96 -58.35 -15.16
N GLU A 15 -20.03 -57.82 -15.97
CA GLU A 15 -19.74 -58.06 -17.41
C GLU A 15 -19.03 -56.80 -17.97
N ARG A 16 -17.72 -56.74 -18.28
CA ARG A 16 -16.79 -57.47 -19.19
C ARG A 16 -16.98 -57.14 -20.69
N ASP A 17 -15.85 -56.75 -21.31
CA ASP A 17 -15.48 -56.83 -22.74
C ASP A 17 -16.16 -55.83 -23.72
N ASN A 18 -15.55 -55.26 -24.76
CA ASN A 18 -14.18 -55.19 -25.27
C ASN A 18 -14.14 -54.10 -26.39
N ASP A 19 -12.93 -53.66 -26.74
CA ASP A 19 -12.47 -53.25 -28.08
C ASP A 19 -12.72 -51.84 -28.70
N THR A 20 -11.56 -51.17 -28.88
CA THR A 20 -11.02 -50.55 -30.13
C THR A 20 -11.40 -49.13 -30.58
N PHE A 21 -10.43 -48.21 -30.60
CA PHE A 21 -9.49 -47.94 -31.73
C PHE A 21 -9.00 -46.46 -31.75
N MET A 22 -7.66 -46.31 -31.82
CA MET A 22 -6.84 -45.19 -32.33
C MET A 22 -6.16 -44.18 -31.35
N GLU A 23 -4.88 -44.49 -31.10
CA GLU A 23 -3.69 -43.65 -30.84
C GLU A 23 -3.70 -42.24 -31.44
N GLU A 24 -3.28 -41.19 -30.72
CA GLU A 24 -1.90 -40.80 -30.33
C GLU A 24 -1.07 -40.19 -31.48
N ARG A 25 -0.59 -38.95 -31.27
CA ARG A 25 0.82 -38.53 -31.51
C ARG A 25 1.05 -37.05 -31.17
N GLN A 26 1.90 -36.82 -30.17
CA GLN A 26 2.85 -35.70 -30.16
C GLN A 26 4.01 -35.98 -31.13
N PRO A 27 4.73 -34.94 -31.57
CA PRO A 27 6.17 -34.93 -31.27
C PRO A 27 6.77 -33.53 -30.99
N THR A 28 7.93 -33.53 -30.31
CA THR A 28 8.93 -32.45 -30.14
C THR A 28 10.32 -33.00 -30.52
N PRO A 29 11.43 -32.23 -30.61
CA PRO A 29 11.69 -30.84 -31.04
C PRO A 29 12.87 -30.73 -32.06
N HIS A 30 13.16 -29.54 -32.65
CA HIS A 30 14.52 -28.96 -32.85
C HIS A 30 14.50 -27.62 -33.65
N GLN A 31 14.82 -26.52 -32.94
CA GLN A 31 15.87 -25.51 -33.20
C GLN A 31 15.85 -24.49 -34.39
N LYS A 32 15.71 -23.20 -33.98
CA LYS A 32 16.32 -21.91 -34.45
C LYS A 32 15.91 -21.31 -35.82
N VAL A 33 15.30 -20.10 -35.80
CA VAL A 33 15.88 -18.75 -36.08
C VAL A 33 14.77 -17.71 -36.41
N ALA A 34 14.96 -16.48 -35.90
CA ALA A 34 14.46 -15.16 -36.35
C ALA A 34 13.03 -14.66 -36.00
N ALA A 35 13.04 -13.69 -35.07
CA ALA A 35 12.57 -12.30 -35.23
C ALA A 35 11.22 -12.01 -35.93
N ALA A 36 10.26 -11.51 -35.15
CA ALA A 36 9.65 -10.17 -35.26
C ALA A 36 8.28 -10.16 -34.57
N ALA A 37 8.05 -9.15 -33.74
CA ALA A 37 6.82 -8.93 -33.00
C ALA A 37 5.68 -8.51 -33.94
N ASN A 38 4.53 -9.18 -33.81
CA ASN A 38 3.24 -8.67 -34.28
C ASN A 38 2.52 -8.05 -33.08
N ASP A 39 2.15 -6.78 -33.21
CA ASP A 39 1.06 -6.20 -32.44
C ASP A 39 0.14 -5.48 -33.44
N ASP A 40 -1.12 -5.89 -33.42
CA ASP A 40 -2.14 -5.65 -34.43
C ASP A 40 -3.18 -4.72 -33.80
N SER A 41 -3.37 -3.51 -34.32
CA SER A 41 -4.65 -2.78 -34.29
C SER A 41 -4.54 -1.40 -34.96
N SER A 42 -5.01 -1.32 -36.21
CA SER A 42 -5.44 -0.06 -36.83
C SER A 42 -6.80 -0.28 -37.47
N ALA A 43 -7.83 0.40 -36.94
CA ALA A 43 -9.19 0.37 -37.46
C ALA A 43 -9.44 1.64 -38.28
N THR A 44 -9.68 1.49 -39.58
CA THR A 44 -10.24 2.50 -40.49
C THR A 44 -11.67 2.10 -40.88
N PRO A 45 -12.62 3.06 -41.04
CA PRO A 45 -14.01 2.75 -41.34
C PRO A 45 -14.26 2.64 -42.86
N VAL A 46 -15.04 1.63 -43.25
CA VAL A 46 -15.50 1.38 -44.63
C VAL A 46 -16.86 2.05 -44.86
N TYR A 47 -16.95 2.86 -45.92
CA TYR A 47 -18.18 3.42 -46.48
C TYR A 47 -18.77 2.41 -47.50
N GLY A 48 -20.05 2.08 -47.40
CA GLY A 48 -20.76 1.22 -48.34
C GLY A 48 -21.74 2.02 -49.19
N ASP A 49 -21.42 2.15 -50.48
CA ASP A 49 -22.31 2.63 -51.54
C ASP A 49 -23.28 1.50 -51.98
N GLY A 50 -24.51 1.90 -52.31
CA GLY A 50 -25.50 1.03 -52.95
C GLY A 50 -26.47 1.84 -53.81
N GLN A 51 -26.21 1.90 -55.11
CA GLN A 51 -27.16 2.32 -56.15
C GLN A 51 -27.99 1.13 -56.63
N MET A 52 -29.30 1.31 -56.90
CA MET A 52 -29.86 1.26 -58.26
C MET A 52 -31.42 1.27 -58.33
N ASN A 53 -31.89 2.11 -59.26
CA ASN A 53 -33.01 1.97 -60.20
C ASN A 53 -34.48 1.86 -59.76
N SER A 54 -35.26 2.83 -60.24
CA SER A 54 -36.48 2.59 -61.03
C SER A 54 -36.80 3.81 -61.92
N SER A 55 -37.54 3.56 -62.99
CA SER A 55 -37.40 4.18 -64.31
C SER A 55 -38.59 5.05 -64.73
N SER A 56 -38.29 6.07 -65.56
CA SER A 56 -39.01 6.56 -66.77
C SER A 56 -40.39 7.27 -66.74
N HIS A 57 -40.38 8.43 -67.46
CA HIS A 57 -41.45 9.17 -68.19
C HIS A 57 -42.46 9.98 -67.33
N GLU A 58 -42.89 11.21 -67.65
CA GLU A 58 -43.06 11.90 -68.94
C GLU A 58 -43.16 13.44 -68.72
N LYS A 59 -42.70 14.26 -69.68
CA LYS A 59 -42.93 15.71 -69.70
C LYS A 59 -44.32 16.00 -70.27
N GLN A 60 -45.13 16.80 -69.57
CA GLN A 60 -46.09 17.65 -70.25
C GLN A 60 -46.30 18.98 -69.52
N GLN A 61 -46.29 20.01 -70.35
CA GLN A 61 -46.16 21.42 -70.06
C GLN A 61 -47.54 22.05 -70.23
N THR A 62 -48.18 22.51 -69.16
CA THR A 62 -49.28 23.49 -69.25
C THR A 62 -49.29 24.42 -68.04
N SER A 63 -49.32 25.71 -68.33
CA SER A 63 -49.79 26.83 -67.51
C SER A 63 -50.45 27.81 -68.50
N PRO A 64 -51.34 28.73 -68.13
CA PRO A 64 -51.69 29.20 -66.78
C PRO A 64 -53.21 29.41 -66.53
N VAL A 65 -53.65 29.43 -65.27
CA VAL A 65 -54.84 30.22 -64.85
C VAL A 65 -54.58 30.82 -63.47
N ARG A 66 -54.93 32.10 -63.32
CA ARG A 66 -54.59 32.99 -62.20
C ARG A 66 -55.84 33.30 -61.36
N GLN A 67 -55.60 33.44 -60.04
CA GLN A 67 -56.35 34.16 -58.97
C GLN A 67 -57.26 33.32 -58.04
N PRO A 68 -57.48 33.74 -56.77
CA PRO A 68 -56.73 34.66 -55.90
C PRO A 68 -56.40 34.12 -54.49
N SER A 69 -55.56 34.89 -53.81
CA SER A 69 -54.94 34.78 -52.48
C SER A 69 -55.82 34.44 -51.28
N ALA A 70 -55.33 33.51 -50.44
CA ALA A 70 -55.57 33.46 -49.00
C ALA A 70 -54.21 33.62 -48.27
N PRO A 71 -54.11 34.46 -47.21
CA PRO A 71 -52.83 34.78 -46.59
C PRO A 71 -52.31 33.61 -45.75
N SER A 72 -51.27 32.94 -46.26
CA SER A 72 -50.46 32.01 -45.48
C SER A 72 -49.64 32.80 -44.45
N GLN A 73 -49.87 32.51 -43.18
CA GLN A 73 -49.03 32.93 -42.07
C GLN A 73 -47.62 32.39 -42.30
N GLY A 74 -46.68 33.27 -42.61
CA GLY A 74 -45.26 32.91 -42.72
C GLY A 74 -44.75 32.36 -41.39
N PRO A 75 -44.09 31.20 -41.34
CA PRO A 75 -43.36 30.78 -40.16
C PRO A 75 -42.24 31.78 -39.87
N LEU A 76 -42.16 32.19 -38.62
CA LEU A 76 -41.05 32.93 -38.01
C LEU A 76 -39.71 32.44 -38.57
N GLY A 77 -38.91 33.39 -39.07
CA GLY A 77 -37.57 33.13 -39.57
C GLY A 77 -36.72 32.38 -38.55
N GLN A 78 -36.66 31.07 -38.69
CA GLN A 78 -35.52 30.30 -38.23
C GLN A 78 -34.38 30.66 -39.18
N HIS A 79 -33.49 31.55 -38.75
CA HIS A 79 -32.19 31.67 -39.40
C HIS A 79 -31.55 30.28 -39.36
N PRO A 80 -31.27 29.65 -40.52
CA PRO A 80 -30.55 28.38 -40.51
C PRO A 80 -29.19 28.66 -39.86
N GLN A 81 -28.90 28.00 -38.74
CA GLN A 81 -27.58 28.09 -38.14
C GLN A 81 -26.60 27.53 -39.17
N GLN A 82 -25.90 28.43 -39.85
CA GLN A 82 -24.88 28.04 -40.80
C GLN A 82 -23.78 27.29 -40.04
N HIS A 83 -23.74 25.97 -40.23
CA HIS A 83 -22.67 25.14 -39.72
C HIS A 83 -21.40 25.48 -40.51
N VAL A 84 -20.61 26.41 -39.98
CA VAL A 84 -19.33 26.82 -40.57
C VAL A 84 -18.27 25.77 -40.26
N SER A 85 -17.47 25.38 -41.25
CA SER A 85 -16.34 24.46 -41.05
C SER A 85 -15.35 25.04 -40.03
N PHE A 86 -14.78 24.19 -39.16
CA PHE A 86 -13.79 24.58 -38.14
C PHE A 86 -12.55 25.28 -38.73
N PHE A 87 -12.22 24.98 -39.98
CA PHE A 87 -11.09 25.55 -40.71
C PHE A 87 -11.45 26.78 -41.55
N SER A 88 -12.71 27.21 -41.55
CA SER A 88 -13.16 28.41 -42.26
C SER A 88 -12.43 29.66 -41.76
N LYS A 89 -12.29 30.66 -42.64
CA LYS A 89 -11.69 31.96 -42.31
C LYS A 89 -12.52 32.72 -41.26
N GLU A 90 -13.84 32.53 -41.26
CA GLU A 90 -14.78 33.15 -40.32
C GLU A 90 -14.65 32.60 -38.89
N TYR A 91 -14.25 31.33 -38.73
CA TYR A 91 -14.03 30.71 -37.42
C TYR A 91 -12.61 30.91 -36.86
N LYS A 92 -11.69 31.50 -37.63
CA LYS A 92 -10.30 31.76 -37.23
C LYS A 92 -10.12 32.47 -35.86
N PRO A 93 -10.88 33.53 -35.50
CA PRO A 93 -10.72 34.18 -34.20
C PRO A 93 -11.14 33.29 -33.03
N HIS A 94 -12.23 32.53 -33.19
CA HIS A 94 -12.70 31.56 -32.19
C HIS A 94 -11.70 30.41 -32.02
N ARG A 95 -11.17 29.87 -33.12
CA ARG A 95 -10.13 28.83 -33.12
C ARG A 95 -8.87 29.29 -32.37
N LEU A 96 -8.41 30.53 -32.61
CA LEU A 96 -7.24 31.07 -31.90
C LEU A 96 -7.49 31.22 -30.38
N GLN A 97 -8.70 31.64 -29.98
CA GLN A 97 -9.06 31.72 -28.56
C GLN A 97 -9.13 30.35 -27.89
N ILE A 98 -9.67 29.34 -28.60
CA ILE A 98 -9.69 27.95 -28.13
C ILE A 98 -8.27 27.41 -28.00
N HIS A 99 -7.41 27.59 -29.00
CA HIS A 99 -6.01 27.14 -28.90
C HIS A 99 -5.25 27.83 -27.77
N LYS A 100 -5.42 29.15 -27.59
CA LYS A 100 -4.79 29.87 -26.47
C LYS A 100 -5.23 29.31 -25.11
N ARG A 101 -6.53 29.08 -24.93
CA ARG A 101 -7.06 28.46 -23.70
C ARG A 101 -6.58 27.02 -23.53
N PHE A 102 -6.59 26.24 -24.60
CA PHE A 102 -6.13 24.85 -24.59
C PHE A 102 -4.65 24.75 -24.21
N VAL A 103 -3.79 25.56 -24.83
CA VAL A 103 -2.36 25.61 -24.48
C VAL A 103 -2.18 26.06 -23.04
N LEU A 104 -2.86 27.12 -22.59
CA LEU A 104 -2.76 27.59 -21.22
C LEU A 104 -3.17 26.51 -20.20
N ILE A 105 -4.29 25.80 -20.43
CA ILE A 105 -4.76 24.72 -19.55
C ILE A 105 -3.76 23.56 -19.54
N ASN A 106 -3.27 23.13 -20.71
CA ASN A 106 -2.31 22.03 -20.80
C ASN A 106 -0.96 22.40 -20.18
N THR A 107 -0.46 23.62 -20.37
CA THR A 107 0.78 24.07 -19.74
C THR A 107 0.61 24.13 -18.22
N LEU A 108 -0.49 24.69 -17.72
CA LEU A 108 -0.76 24.71 -16.27
C LEU A 108 -0.82 23.28 -15.69
N MET A 109 -1.56 22.38 -16.35
CA MET A 109 -1.68 20.98 -15.94
C MET A 109 -0.33 20.25 -15.99
N ALA A 110 0.45 20.44 -17.05
CA ALA A 110 1.78 19.87 -17.20
C ALA A 110 2.73 20.36 -16.10
N THR A 111 2.69 21.65 -15.75
CA THR A 111 3.48 22.20 -14.63
C THR A 111 3.06 21.57 -13.31
N LEU A 112 1.76 21.46 -13.01
CA LEU A 112 1.28 20.83 -11.78
C LEU A 112 1.67 19.35 -11.67
N ILE A 113 1.51 18.59 -12.77
CA ILE A 113 1.90 17.18 -12.83
C ILE A 113 3.41 17.05 -12.65
N LEU A 114 4.20 17.88 -13.33
CA LEU A 114 5.66 17.88 -13.19
C LEU A 114 6.06 18.15 -11.74
N THR A 115 5.49 19.17 -11.10
CA THR A 115 5.79 19.49 -9.70
C THR A 115 5.43 18.34 -8.76
N ALA A 116 4.22 17.77 -8.88
CA ALA A 116 3.77 16.68 -8.02
C ALA A 116 4.60 15.40 -8.22
N LEU A 117 4.83 14.99 -9.47
CA LEU A 117 5.60 13.79 -9.80
C LEU A 117 7.09 13.94 -9.48
N SER A 118 7.67 15.13 -9.66
CA SER A 118 9.06 15.38 -9.25
C SER A 118 9.25 15.27 -7.75
N ILE A 119 8.28 15.71 -6.94
CA ILE A 119 8.33 15.51 -5.48
C ILE A 119 8.21 14.02 -5.14
N TYR A 120 7.23 13.33 -5.73
CA TYR A 120 6.98 11.92 -5.44
C TYR A 120 8.14 11.01 -5.88
N TRP A 121 8.60 11.10 -7.14
CA TRP A 121 9.74 10.30 -7.59
C TRP A 121 11.04 10.75 -6.94
N GLY A 122 11.18 12.05 -6.67
CA GLY A 122 12.32 12.61 -5.94
C GLY A 122 12.46 12.02 -4.54
N SER A 123 11.36 11.71 -3.83
CA SER A 123 11.44 11.09 -2.51
C SER A 123 11.96 9.64 -2.54
N TYR A 124 11.85 8.95 -3.67
CA TYR A 124 12.43 7.61 -3.85
C TYR A 124 13.86 7.64 -4.42
N TYR A 125 14.29 8.79 -4.95
CA TYR A 125 15.60 8.93 -5.56
C TYR A 125 16.70 8.79 -4.50
N ASN A 126 17.67 7.92 -4.76
CA ASN A 126 18.79 7.60 -3.86
C ASN A 126 18.36 7.23 -2.42
N ILE A 127 17.21 6.57 -2.25
CA ILE A 127 16.71 6.18 -0.93
C ILE A 127 17.73 5.36 -0.13
N ASN A 128 18.52 4.51 -0.80
CA ASN A 128 19.56 3.69 -0.17
C ASN A 128 20.69 4.54 0.43
N ASP A 129 21.07 5.65 -0.20
CA ASP A 129 22.11 6.55 0.30
C ASP A 129 21.60 7.45 1.43
N ASN A 130 20.28 7.67 1.46
CA ASN A 130 19.58 8.46 2.47
C ASN A 130 19.15 7.63 3.70
N LEU A 131 19.40 6.30 3.71
CA LEU A 131 19.13 5.46 4.88
C LEU A 131 19.90 5.91 6.13
N LYS A 132 21.02 6.62 5.96
CA LYS A 132 21.76 7.29 7.05
C LYS A 132 20.94 8.31 7.84
N GLU A 133 19.82 8.80 7.29
CA GLU A 133 18.91 9.74 7.96
C GLU A 133 17.74 9.04 8.67
N LEU A 134 17.69 7.70 8.61
CA LEU A 134 16.67 6.90 9.27
C LEU A 134 16.88 6.96 10.79
N LYS A 135 16.07 7.77 11.47
CA LYS A 135 16.13 7.95 12.93
C LYS A 135 15.83 6.65 13.68
N MET A 136 16.82 6.15 14.40
CA MET A 136 16.76 4.93 15.21
C MET A 136 17.19 5.25 16.64
N LEU A 137 16.46 4.71 17.60
CA LEU A 137 16.77 4.90 19.02
C LEU A 137 17.65 3.74 19.51
N VAL A 138 18.67 4.03 20.30
CA VAL A 138 19.44 3.02 21.02
C VAL A 138 19.51 3.43 22.48
N VAL A 139 19.05 2.56 23.37
CA VAL A 139 19.16 2.75 24.82
C VAL A 139 20.04 1.64 25.39
N ILE A 140 21.11 2.02 26.08
CA ILE A 140 22.08 1.10 26.67
C ILE A 140 21.90 1.10 28.18
N GLY A 141 21.37 0.01 28.75
CA GLY A 141 21.29 -0.20 30.20
C GLY A 141 22.49 -0.94 30.81
N ASP A 142 23.30 -1.58 29.97
CA ASP A 142 24.55 -2.22 30.37
C ASP A 142 25.67 -1.18 30.36
N GLU A 143 25.74 -0.36 31.41
CA GLU A 143 26.64 0.81 31.48
C GLU A 143 27.75 0.67 32.52
N ASN A 144 27.48 -0.08 33.59
CA ASN A 144 28.30 -0.07 34.80
C ASN A 144 29.05 -1.40 34.96
N THR A 145 30.29 -1.32 35.40
CA THR A 145 31.03 -2.49 35.87
C THR A 145 30.49 -2.91 37.24
N ILE A 146 29.99 -4.13 37.35
CA ILE A 146 29.43 -4.69 38.59
C ILE A 146 30.29 -5.89 38.99
N ASP A 147 30.76 -5.90 40.24
CA ASP A 147 31.60 -6.97 40.79
C ASP A 147 32.84 -7.32 39.92
N GLY A 148 33.44 -6.29 39.32
CA GLY A 148 34.61 -6.44 38.43
C GLY A 148 34.28 -6.94 37.02
N ILE A 149 33.01 -7.19 36.70
CA ILE A 149 32.56 -7.62 35.38
C ILE A 149 32.24 -6.37 34.54
N PRO A 150 32.94 -6.13 33.42
CA PRO A 150 32.69 -4.97 32.57
C PRO A 150 31.37 -5.09 31.79
N PRO A 151 30.76 -3.95 31.41
CA PRO A 151 29.55 -3.91 30.57
C PRO A 151 29.89 -4.23 29.09
N ALA A 152 30.31 -5.46 28.84
CA ALA A 152 30.83 -5.89 27.55
C ALA A 152 29.77 -5.86 26.43
N PHE A 153 28.49 -6.14 26.72
CA PHE A 153 27.43 -6.09 25.72
C PHE A 153 27.09 -4.64 25.33
N GLY A 154 27.00 -3.75 26.31
CA GLY A 154 26.79 -2.31 26.09
C GLY A 154 27.93 -1.68 25.29
N ASN A 155 29.18 -1.91 25.72
CA ASN A 155 30.37 -1.38 25.04
C ASN A 155 30.49 -1.89 23.59
N ALA A 156 30.22 -3.16 23.34
CA ALA A 156 30.24 -3.71 21.99
C ALA A 156 29.14 -3.11 21.10
N MET A 157 27.96 -2.84 21.65
CA MET A 157 26.90 -2.16 20.92
C MET A 157 27.33 -0.74 20.53
N GLU A 158 27.90 0.02 21.47
CA GLU A 158 28.41 1.36 21.21
C GLU A 158 29.52 1.35 20.14
N GLU A 159 30.49 0.42 20.24
CA GLU A 159 31.57 0.26 19.26
C GLU A 159 31.03 -0.03 17.86
N VAL A 160 30.08 -0.96 17.75
CA VAL A 160 29.46 -1.33 16.46
C VAL A 160 28.73 -0.15 15.85
N LEU A 161 27.98 0.62 16.64
CA LEU A 161 27.20 1.76 16.14
C LEU A 161 28.09 2.92 15.68
N GLN A 162 29.31 3.05 16.22
CA GLN A 162 30.27 4.07 15.79
C GLN A 162 30.93 3.76 14.45
N ARG A 163 30.87 2.51 13.96
CA ARG A 163 31.48 2.09 12.68
C ARG A 163 30.83 2.81 11.49
N PRO A 164 31.60 3.16 10.43
CA PRO A 164 31.05 3.83 9.24
C PRO A 164 29.92 3.05 8.57
N GLN A 165 29.99 1.71 8.58
CA GLN A 165 28.97 0.83 7.99
C GLN A 165 27.63 0.91 8.73
N SER A 166 27.65 1.12 10.05
CA SER A 166 26.46 1.28 10.89
C SER A 166 25.84 2.65 10.69
N LYS A 167 26.66 3.71 10.64
CA LYS A 167 26.20 5.09 10.36
C LYS A 167 25.60 5.24 8.96
N ALA A 168 26.04 4.45 7.98
CA ALA A 168 25.41 4.39 6.66
C ALA A 168 24.03 3.69 6.67
N SER A 169 23.73 2.92 7.72
CA SER A 169 22.52 2.12 7.86
C SER A 169 21.46 2.75 8.75
N GLY A 170 21.69 3.94 9.28
CA GLY A 170 20.73 4.64 10.14
C GLY A 170 21.36 5.79 10.90
N ASP A 171 20.51 6.71 11.35
CA ASP A 171 20.85 7.75 12.30
C ASP A 171 20.60 7.20 13.72
N TRP A 172 21.64 6.66 14.34
CA TRP A 172 21.57 5.98 15.63
C TRP A 172 21.74 6.96 16.79
N HIS A 173 20.64 7.27 17.47
CA HIS A 173 20.65 8.11 18.65
C HIS A 173 20.87 7.25 19.89
N ILE A 174 22.10 7.27 20.40
CA ILE A 174 22.52 6.49 21.56
C ILE A 174 22.23 7.28 22.84
N PHE A 175 21.50 6.66 23.76
CA PHE A 175 21.26 7.15 25.10
C PHE A 175 21.71 6.11 26.12
N LYS A 176 22.28 6.59 27.22
CA LYS A 176 22.44 5.79 28.43
C LYS A 176 21.08 5.66 29.11
N GLU A 177 20.79 4.51 29.70
CA GLU A 177 19.61 4.28 30.52
C GLU A 177 19.52 5.30 31.67
N SER A 178 20.64 5.68 32.27
CA SER A 178 20.71 6.73 33.30
C SER A 178 20.18 8.10 32.82
N GLU A 179 20.54 8.52 31.62
CA GLU A 179 20.06 9.76 30.98
C GLU A 179 18.61 9.61 30.53
N PHE A 180 18.26 8.44 29.97
CA PHE A 180 16.94 8.14 29.46
C PHE A 180 15.89 8.02 30.58
N LYS A 181 16.32 7.68 31.80
CA LYS A 181 15.44 7.59 32.96
C LYS A 181 14.77 8.92 33.28
N GLN A 182 15.49 10.05 33.19
CA GLN A 182 14.90 11.38 33.40
C GLN A 182 13.78 11.66 32.39
N LEU A 183 14.01 11.30 31.12
CA LEU A 183 13.01 11.44 30.06
C LEU A 183 11.79 10.53 30.24
N ALA A 184 11.98 9.37 30.87
CA ALA A 184 10.89 8.46 31.20
C ALA A 184 10.08 8.96 32.41
N GLU A 185 10.75 9.53 33.42
CA GLU A 185 10.14 10.15 34.61
C GLU A 185 9.27 11.35 34.24
N ASP A 186 9.68 12.19 33.28
CA ASP A 186 8.88 13.31 32.76
C ASP A 186 7.51 12.89 32.21
N HIS A 187 7.38 11.63 31.78
CA HIS A 187 6.15 11.06 31.22
C HIS A 187 5.49 10.01 32.13
N ASP A 188 5.94 9.86 33.38
CA ASP A 188 5.47 8.83 34.33
C ASP A 188 5.48 7.41 33.74
N ASN A 189 6.52 7.09 32.96
CA ASN A 189 6.69 5.82 32.27
C ASN A 189 7.89 5.04 32.79
N THR A 190 7.83 3.71 32.65
CA THR A 190 9.04 2.87 32.74
C THR A 190 9.96 3.15 31.55
N ILE A 191 11.27 2.92 31.69
CA ILE A 191 12.25 3.06 30.58
C ILE A 191 11.77 2.32 29.33
N ARG A 192 11.38 1.05 29.48
CA ARG A 192 10.81 0.25 28.39
C ARG A 192 9.53 0.87 27.82
N GLY A 193 8.63 1.37 28.68
CA GLY A 193 7.40 2.03 28.27
C GLY A 193 7.67 3.28 27.44
N GLU A 194 8.65 4.09 27.85
CA GLU A 194 9.05 5.30 27.14
C GLU A 194 9.73 4.97 25.80
N ILE A 195 10.57 3.94 25.73
CA ILE A 195 11.14 3.44 24.46
C ILE A 195 10.01 3.07 23.49
N ILE A 196 9.05 2.26 23.94
CA ILE A 196 7.91 1.83 23.13
C ILE A 196 7.05 3.04 22.71
N ARG A 197 6.76 3.96 23.63
CA ARG A 197 5.99 5.18 23.36
C ARG A 197 6.65 6.03 22.28
N ARG A 198 7.96 6.20 22.29
CA ARG A 198 8.68 7.00 21.29
C ARG A 198 8.66 6.38 19.89
N VAL A 199 8.72 5.04 19.80
CA VAL A 199 8.51 4.31 18.54
C VAL A 199 7.06 4.47 18.08
N HIS A 200 6.10 4.30 18.99
CA HIS A 200 4.67 4.41 18.72
C HIS A 200 4.25 5.80 18.23
N HIS A 201 4.81 6.86 18.83
CA HIS A 201 4.61 8.25 18.41
C HIS A 201 5.46 8.65 17.19
N GLN A 202 6.07 7.68 16.50
CA GLN A 202 6.77 7.87 15.23
C GLN A 202 7.99 8.81 15.30
N LEU A 203 8.53 9.06 16.50
CA LEU A 203 9.76 9.85 16.68
C LEU A 203 10.99 9.09 16.16
N TYR A 204 10.95 7.76 16.29
CA TYR A 204 11.96 6.83 15.79
C TYR A 204 11.29 5.70 15.01
N TRP A 205 12.00 5.10 14.07
CA TRP A 205 11.50 3.98 13.26
C TRP A 205 11.57 2.64 14.00
N ALA A 206 12.60 2.45 14.80
CA ALA A 206 12.72 1.35 15.75
C ALA A 206 13.64 1.76 16.91
N ALA A 207 13.66 0.94 17.95
CA ALA A 207 14.53 1.11 19.09
C ALA A 207 15.28 -0.17 19.42
N ILE A 208 16.59 -0.08 19.65
CA ILE A 208 17.42 -1.14 20.22
C ILE A 208 17.58 -0.86 21.71
N TYR A 209 17.23 -1.81 22.54
CA TYR A 209 17.38 -1.73 23.99
C TYR A 209 18.31 -2.82 24.47
N VAL A 210 19.50 -2.42 24.93
CA VAL A 210 20.39 -3.31 25.68
C VAL A 210 19.90 -3.30 27.12
N LYS A 211 19.44 -4.45 27.61
CA LYS A 211 18.84 -4.58 28.95
C LYS A 211 19.85 -4.22 30.05
N PRO A 212 19.37 -3.77 31.22
CA PRO A 212 20.23 -3.34 32.31
C PRO A 212 21.04 -4.51 32.85
N ASN A 213 22.32 -4.26 33.11
CA ASN A 213 23.26 -5.22 33.68
C ASN A 213 23.32 -6.55 32.90
N ALA A 214 23.11 -6.52 31.57
CA ALA A 214 23.07 -7.72 30.74
C ALA A 214 24.36 -8.54 30.83
N SER A 215 25.53 -7.89 30.88
CA SER A 215 26.82 -8.57 30.99
C SER A 215 27.00 -9.26 32.34
N TYR A 216 26.62 -8.58 33.42
CA TYR A 216 26.64 -9.14 34.76
C TYR A 216 25.67 -10.33 34.90
N ASN A 217 24.43 -10.19 34.43
CA ASN A 217 23.41 -11.24 34.51
C ASN A 217 23.81 -12.49 33.71
N TYR A 218 24.40 -12.31 32.53
CA TYR A 218 24.93 -13.41 31.73
C TYR A 218 26.09 -14.11 32.45
N HIS A 219 27.04 -13.36 33.02
CA HIS A 219 28.14 -13.93 33.79
C HIS A 219 27.63 -14.71 35.01
N GLN A 220 26.65 -14.20 35.75
CA GLN A 220 26.04 -14.91 36.88
C GLN A 220 25.35 -16.19 36.45
N ALA A 221 24.60 -16.17 35.34
CA ALA A 221 24.00 -17.38 34.78
C ALA A 221 25.06 -18.41 34.35
N LEU A 222 26.19 -17.94 33.82
CA LEU A 222 27.32 -18.79 33.43
C LEU A 222 28.03 -19.39 34.65
N VAL A 223 28.29 -18.64 35.71
CA VAL A 223 28.92 -19.15 36.95
C VAL A 223 28.01 -20.18 37.62
N ASN A 224 26.72 -19.85 37.77
CA ASN A 224 25.74 -20.69 38.46
C ASN A 224 25.25 -21.88 37.63
N GLY A 225 25.51 -21.90 36.32
CA GLY A 225 24.99 -22.94 35.42
C GLY A 225 23.47 -22.93 35.30
N ASP A 226 22.85 -21.75 35.27
CA ASP A 226 21.38 -21.63 35.19
C ASP A 226 20.88 -21.92 33.77
N THR A 227 20.46 -23.16 33.53
CA THR A 227 19.92 -23.59 32.24
C THR A 227 18.58 -22.96 31.88
N LYS A 228 17.88 -22.31 32.81
CA LYS A 228 16.62 -21.59 32.57
C LYS A 228 16.85 -20.15 32.09
N TYR A 229 18.07 -19.63 32.25
CA TYR A 229 18.42 -18.31 31.76
C TYR A 229 18.38 -18.28 30.23
N ASN A 230 17.59 -17.36 29.67
CA ASN A 230 17.56 -17.10 28.24
C ASN A 230 18.50 -15.93 27.93
N ALA A 231 19.67 -16.23 27.36
CA ALA A 231 20.67 -15.21 27.05
C ALA A 231 20.19 -14.19 26.01
N SER A 232 19.39 -14.60 25.01
CA SER A 232 18.91 -13.71 23.95
C SER A 232 17.85 -12.73 24.43
N ASP A 233 16.88 -13.20 25.22
CA ASP A 233 15.86 -12.30 25.76
C ASP A 233 16.50 -11.31 26.74
N ASN A 234 17.44 -11.75 27.59
CA ASN A 234 18.02 -10.91 28.64
C ASN A 234 19.17 -9.99 28.22
N THR A 235 19.58 -9.99 26.95
CA THR A 235 20.66 -9.11 26.44
C THR A 235 20.11 -7.94 25.64
N VAL A 236 19.58 -8.19 24.45
CA VAL A 236 19.15 -7.12 23.53
C VAL A 236 17.72 -7.38 23.05
N ALA A 237 16.85 -6.40 23.27
CA ALA A 237 15.50 -6.36 22.72
C ALA A 237 15.39 -5.23 21.70
N VAL A 238 14.71 -5.49 20.60
CA VAL A 238 14.46 -4.48 19.55
C VAL A 238 12.97 -4.27 19.43
N TYR A 239 12.52 -3.03 19.58
CA TYR A 239 11.12 -2.64 19.49
C TYR A 239 10.85 -1.92 18.18
N TYR A 240 9.87 -2.40 17.43
CA TYR A 240 9.43 -1.78 16.18
C TYR A 240 7.93 -2.05 15.96
N GLU A 241 7.33 -1.39 14.97
CA GLU A 241 5.91 -1.50 14.66
C GLU A 241 5.70 -1.65 13.16
N THR A 242 5.37 -2.87 12.68
CA THR A 242 5.12 -3.07 11.23
C THR A 242 3.81 -2.45 10.77
N GLY A 243 2.86 -2.25 11.68
CA GLY A 243 1.60 -1.56 11.43
C GLY A 243 1.75 -0.10 11.02
N ARG A 244 2.92 0.54 11.25
CA ARG A 244 3.20 1.90 10.78
C ARG A 244 3.20 1.99 9.26
N ASP A 245 3.97 1.12 8.61
CA ASP A 245 4.05 0.96 7.16
C ASP A 245 4.65 -0.40 6.85
N PHE A 246 3.82 -1.35 6.41
CA PHE A 246 4.24 -2.73 6.21
C PHE A 246 5.24 -2.90 5.04
N LEU A 247 5.30 -1.96 4.10
CA LEU A 247 6.24 -1.98 2.97
C LEU A 247 7.58 -1.36 3.37
N ALA A 248 7.54 -0.16 3.95
CA ALA A 248 8.75 0.57 4.33
C ALA A 248 9.51 -0.14 5.47
N MET A 249 8.79 -0.69 6.46
CA MET A 249 9.40 -1.44 7.55
C MET A 249 10.15 -2.67 7.02
N ARG A 250 9.54 -3.41 6.09
CA ARG A 250 10.15 -4.61 5.49
C ARG A 250 11.31 -4.29 4.54
N SER A 251 11.21 -3.20 3.79
CA SER A 251 12.18 -2.87 2.73
C SER A 251 13.38 -2.08 3.25
N TYR A 252 13.18 -1.26 4.29
CA TYR A 252 14.19 -0.33 4.78
C TYR A 252 14.56 -0.59 6.24
N VAL A 253 13.62 -0.62 7.18
CA VAL A 253 13.95 -0.62 8.63
C VAL A 253 14.49 -1.98 9.10
N THR A 254 13.75 -3.06 8.89
CA THR A 254 14.12 -4.41 9.37
C THR A 254 15.46 -4.90 8.81
N PRO A 255 15.78 -4.71 7.51
CA PRO A 255 17.09 -5.08 6.98
C PRO A 255 18.26 -4.34 7.64
N GLN A 256 18.10 -3.06 7.99
CA GLN A 256 19.17 -2.32 8.69
C GLN A 256 19.37 -2.85 10.12
N LEU A 257 18.28 -3.16 10.83
CA LEU A 257 18.38 -3.80 12.15
C LEU A 257 19.09 -5.16 12.08
N GLN A 258 18.78 -5.97 11.08
CA GLN A 258 19.46 -7.25 10.85
C GLN A 258 20.94 -7.08 10.54
N LYS A 259 21.31 -6.05 9.77
CA LYS A 259 22.72 -5.73 9.49
C LYS A 259 23.48 -5.36 10.77
N ILE A 260 22.87 -4.55 11.65
CA ILE A 260 23.46 -4.22 12.96
C ILE A 260 23.57 -5.47 13.83
N GLN A 261 22.55 -6.32 13.84
CA GLN A 261 22.60 -7.60 14.54
C GLN A 261 23.77 -8.47 14.05
N SER A 262 24.00 -8.58 12.74
CA SER A 262 25.13 -9.34 12.19
C SER A 262 26.48 -8.75 12.58
N MET A 263 26.63 -7.42 12.59
CA MET A 263 27.87 -6.77 13.03
C MET A 263 28.11 -6.93 14.53
N TRP A 264 27.06 -6.87 15.35
CA TRP A 264 27.18 -7.12 16.79
C TRP A 264 27.47 -8.60 17.08
N PHE A 265 26.87 -9.51 16.32
CA PHE A 265 27.14 -10.94 16.41
C PHE A 265 28.61 -11.27 16.10
N SER A 266 29.28 -10.54 15.20
CA SER A 266 30.71 -10.72 14.97
C SER A 266 31.61 -10.35 16.16
N GLU A 267 31.13 -9.50 17.07
CA GLU A 267 31.83 -9.16 18.32
C GLU A 267 31.55 -10.16 19.44
N GLN A 268 30.54 -11.03 19.28
CA GLN A 268 30.12 -11.97 20.32
C GLN A 268 31.26 -12.86 20.84
N PRO A 269 32.18 -13.42 20.02
CA PRO A 269 33.29 -14.21 20.53
C PRO A 269 34.19 -13.42 21.49
N LYS A 270 34.50 -12.16 21.16
CA LYS A 270 35.31 -11.25 22.00
C LYS A 270 34.60 -10.93 23.32
N ILE A 271 33.29 -10.67 23.26
CA ILE A 271 32.47 -10.43 24.46
C ILE A 271 32.44 -11.67 25.35
N LEU A 272 32.18 -12.84 24.77
CA LEU A 272 32.08 -14.08 25.52
C LEU A 272 33.40 -14.49 26.16
N THR A 273 34.55 -14.25 25.50
CA THR A 273 35.86 -14.46 26.12
C THR A 273 36.07 -13.54 27.31
N GLN A 274 35.75 -12.25 27.18
CA GLN A 274 35.90 -11.29 28.29
C GLN A 274 35.01 -11.66 29.49
N LEU A 275 33.80 -12.13 29.23
CA LEU A 275 32.86 -12.54 30.28
C LEU A 275 33.14 -13.93 30.85
N SER A 276 34.05 -14.72 30.27
CA SER A 276 34.41 -16.06 30.76
C SER A 276 35.84 -16.19 31.29
N GLU A 277 36.66 -15.13 31.19
CA GLU A 277 38.09 -15.13 31.59
C GLU A 277 38.36 -15.69 33.00
N ASN A 278 37.46 -15.47 33.96
CA ASN A 278 37.60 -15.91 35.35
C ASN A 278 36.66 -17.08 35.73
N VAL A 279 36.01 -17.72 34.76
CA VAL A 279 35.00 -18.77 35.02
C VAL A 279 35.51 -20.12 34.52
N THR A 280 35.67 -21.08 35.43
CA THR A 280 35.99 -22.47 35.08
C THR A 280 34.71 -23.20 34.66
N ILE A 281 34.57 -23.49 33.37
CA ILE A 281 33.39 -24.18 32.80
C ILE A 281 33.56 -25.70 32.92
N GLU A 282 33.20 -26.25 34.07
CA GLU A 282 33.38 -27.67 34.36
C GLU A 282 32.10 -28.48 34.13
N SER A 283 30.96 -27.95 34.57
CA SER A 283 29.68 -28.67 34.54
C SER A 283 29.00 -28.63 33.17
N THR A 284 28.20 -29.66 32.87
CA THR A 284 27.37 -29.71 31.66
C THR A 284 26.39 -28.54 31.57
N ALA A 285 25.87 -28.08 32.71
CA ALA A 285 24.94 -26.95 32.78
C ALA A 285 25.60 -25.63 32.34
N GLN A 286 26.82 -25.36 32.81
CA GLN A 286 27.59 -24.18 32.41
C GLN A 286 27.94 -24.22 30.91
N LYS A 287 28.32 -25.40 30.39
CA LYS A 287 28.55 -25.59 28.93
C LYS A 287 27.30 -25.28 28.12
N GLN A 288 26.13 -25.69 28.61
CA GLN A 288 24.86 -25.41 27.95
C GLN A 288 24.58 -23.91 27.90
N VAL A 289 24.76 -23.17 29.00
CA VAL A 289 24.61 -21.71 29.05
C VAL A 289 25.59 -21.02 28.10
N PHE A 290 26.87 -21.43 28.12
CA PHE A 290 27.91 -20.88 27.24
C PHE A 290 27.62 -21.12 25.75
N SER A 291 27.01 -22.25 25.40
CA SER A 291 26.66 -22.60 24.02
C SER A 291 25.38 -21.93 23.50
N GLN A 292 24.66 -21.16 24.33
CA GLN A 292 23.43 -20.51 23.89
C GLN A 292 23.72 -19.42 22.84
N PRO A 293 23.02 -19.42 21.70
CA PRO A 293 23.12 -18.32 20.75
C PRO A 293 22.52 -17.05 21.37
N ILE A 294 23.22 -15.92 21.22
CA ILE A 294 22.74 -14.61 21.66
C ILE A 294 22.39 -13.81 20.41
N HIS A 295 21.09 -13.54 20.22
CA HIS A 295 20.57 -12.77 19.11
C HIS A 295 19.61 -11.70 19.61
N PHE A 296 19.28 -10.72 18.75
CA PHE A 296 18.34 -9.68 19.10
C PHE A 296 16.92 -10.24 19.20
N THR A 297 16.26 -9.95 20.30
CA THR A 297 14.86 -10.29 20.50
C THR A 297 14.00 -9.22 19.82
N MET A 298 13.57 -9.51 18.59
CA MET A 298 12.73 -8.65 17.76
C MET A 298 11.28 -8.68 18.23
N VAL A 299 10.79 -7.55 18.76
CA VAL A 299 9.44 -7.40 19.31
C VAL A 299 8.65 -6.40 18.49
N ASP A 300 7.73 -6.92 17.67
CA ASP A 300 6.75 -6.10 16.97
C ASP A 300 5.55 -5.79 17.87
N ARG A 301 5.34 -4.51 18.19
CA ARG A 301 4.25 -4.07 19.07
C ARG A 301 2.92 -3.98 18.36
N ILE A 302 2.92 -3.72 17.05
CA ILE A 302 1.72 -3.59 16.23
C ILE A 302 1.94 -4.41 14.95
N PRO A 303 1.83 -5.76 15.04
CA PRO A 303 2.13 -6.62 13.91
C PRO A 303 1.10 -6.46 12.80
N PHE A 304 1.59 -6.41 11.56
CA PHE A 304 0.77 -6.57 10.37
C PHE A 304 0.36 -8.04 10.21
N THR A 305 -0.83 -8.40 10.67
CA THR A 305 -1.26 -9.81 10.75
C THR A 305 -2.07 -10.33 9.55
N ASN A 306 -2.69 -9.45 8.76
CA ASN A 306 -3.62 -9.87 7.71
C ASN A 306 -3.27 -9.24 6.36
N ASN A 307 -2.87 -10.09 5.40
CA ASN A 307 -2.53 -9.65 4.04
C ASN A 307 -3.71 -9.02 3.29
N VAL A 308 -4.96 -9.32 3.67
CA VAL A 308 -6.16 -8.69 3.10
C VAL A 308 -6.14 -7.17 3.29
N LEU A 309 -5.49 -6.66 4.36
CA LEU A 309 -5.32 -5.22 4.59
C LEU A 309 -4.50 -4.52 3.50
N SER A 310 -3.66 -5.24 2.76
CA SER A 310 -2.87 -4.65 1.67
C SER A 310 -3.76 -4.11 0.54
N ALA A 311 -4.86 -4.79 0.23
CA ALA A 311 -5.77 -4.39 -0.84
C ALA A 311 -6.39 -2.99 -0.60
N PRO A 312 -7.08 -2.72 0.53
CA PRO A 312 -7.65 -1.40 0.80
C PRO A 312 -6.58 -0.34 1.10
N LEU A 313 -5.45 -0.70 1.72
CA LEU A 313 -4.42 0.27 2.11
C LEU A 313 -3.47 0.69 0.97
N GLN A 314 -3.33 -0.13 -0.08
CA GLN A 314 -2.46 0.19 -1.21
C GLN A 314 -3.29 0.57 -2.44
N VAL A 315 -4.04 -0.39 -2.99
CA VAL A 315 -4.80 -0.20 -4.24
C VAL A 315 -6.14 0.50 -3.97
N GLY A 316 -6.70 0.30 -2.77
CA GLY A 316 -7.98 0.88 -2.36
C GLY A 316 -8.02 2.39 -2.47
N PHE A 317 -6.95 3.11 -2.10
CA PHE A 317 -6.89 4.56 -2.25
C PHE A 317 -7.00 5.02 -3.70
N ILE A 318 -6.38 4.30 -4.63
CA ILE A 318 -6.47 4.60 -6.07
C ILE A 318 -7.93 4.43 -6.53
N TYR A 319 -8.59 3.34 -6.11
CA TYR A 319 -10.00 3.13 -6.43
C TYR A 319 -10.91 4.20 -5.83
N MET A 320 -10.65 4.67 -4.61
CA MET A 320 -11.41 5.77 -4.02
C MET A 320 -11.30 7.06 -4.84
N ILE A 321 -10.10 7.39 -5.33
CA ILE A 321 -9.88 8.56 -6.19
C ILE A 321 -10.63 8.39 -7.53
N ILE A 322 -10.49 7.22 -8.17
CA ILE A 322 -11.16 6.91 -9.44
C ILE A 322 -12.67 7.04 -9.31
N VAL A 323 -13.26 6.43 -8.28
CA VAL A 323 -14.71 6.48 -8.02
C VAL A 323 -15.17 7.92 -7.76
N SER A 324 -14.38 8.72 -7.05
CA SER A 324 -14.69 10.13 -6.78
C SER A 324 -14.70 10.96 -8.08
N PHE A 325 -13.75 10.74 -9.00
CA PHE A 325 -13.76 11.38 -10.33
C PHE A 325 -14.93 10.94 -11.21
N PHE A 326 -15.27 9.65 -11.20
CA PHE A 326 -16.41 9.16 -11.97
C PHE A 326 -17.74 9.66 -11.43
N GLN A 327 -17.87 9.83 -10.11
CA GLN A 327 -19.05 10.44 -9.48
C GLN A 327 -19.37 11.79 -10.14
N PHE A 328 -18.37 12.66 -10.35
CA PHE A 328 -18.60 13.94 -11.00
C PHE A 328 -19.24 13.80 -12.39
N ASN A 329 -18.77 12.83 -13.18
CA ASN A 329 -19.27 12.60 -14.54
C ASN A 329 -20.68 11.97 -14.54
N PHE A 330 -20.95 10.99 -13.67
CA PHE A 330 -22.26 10.35 -13.58
C PHE A 330 -23.37 11.31 -13.17
N PHE A 331 -23.06 12.31 -12.34
CA PHE A 331 -24.03 13.32 -11.90
C PHE A 331 -24.11 14.56 -12.81
N ALA A 332 -23.39 14.59 -13.94
CA ALA A 332 -23.37 15.73 -14.85
C ALA A 332 -24.78 16.04 -15.42
N GLU A 333 -25.50 15.04 -15.91
CA GLU A 333 -26.85 15.22 -16.45
C GLU A 333 -27.86 15.75 -15.41
N PRO A 334 -27.99 15.14 -14.21
CA PRO A 334 -28.80 15.71 -13.13
C PRO A 334 -28.46 17.16 -12.80
N HIS A 335 -27.16 17.49 -12.68
CA HIS A 335 -26.73 18.86 -12.37
C HIS A 335 -27.04 19.85 -13.49
N GLN A 336 -26.97 19.43 -14.76
CA GLN A 336 -27.36 20.26 -15.91
C GLN A 336 -28.88 20.50 -15.96
N LYS A 337 -29.69 19.51 -15.59
CA LYS A 337 -31.15 19.68 -15.50
C LYS A 337 -31.53 20.73 -14.46
N VAL A 338 -30.91 20.67 -13.28
CA VAL A 338 -31.14 21.68 -12.21
C VAL A 338 -30.62 23.07 -12.61
N ALA A 339 -29.53 23.14 -13.37
CA ALA A 339 -29.00 24.41 -13.88
C ALA A 339 -29.94 25.13 -14.86
N LYS A 340 -30.81 24.39 -15.55
CA LYS A 340 -31.83 24.92 -16.47
C LYS A 340 -33.11 25.38 -15.74
N THR A 341 -33.26 25.04 -14.46
CA THR A 341 -34.38 25.47 -13.60
C THR A 341 -34.10 26.89 -13.05
N PRO A 342 -35.13 27.72 -12.78
CA PRO A 342 -34.94 29.08 -12.23
C PRO A 342 -34.53 29.08 -10.74
N VAL A 343 -33.34 28.55 -10.44
CA VAL A 343 -32.76 28.49 -9.09
C VAL A 343 -31.75 29.61 -8.92
N LYS A 344 -31.74 30.27 -7.74
CA LYS A 344 -30.73 31.30 -7.44
C LYS A 344 -29.34 30.67 -7.41
N ARG A 345 -28.31 31.41 -7.85
CA ARG A 345 -26.92 30.91 -7.92
C ARG A 345 -26.40 30.29 -6.62
N ILE A 346 -26.70 30.90 -5.47
CA ILE A 346 -26.27 30.39 -4.15
C ILE A 346 -26.91 29.03 -3.85
N HIS A 347 -28.22 28.88 -4.13
CA HIS A 347 -28.91 27.61 -3.93
C HIS A 347 -28.41 26.52 -4.90
N TYR A 348 -28.03 26.89 -6.13
CA TYR A 348 -27.43 25.96 -7.08
C TYR A 348 -26.05 25.47 -6.61
N VAL A 349 -25.21 26.37 -6.10
CA VAL A 349 -23.89 26.01 -5.52
C VAL A 349 -24.06 25.13 -4.28
N ALA A 350 -24.96 25.49 -3.37
CA ALA A 350 -25.26 24.69 -2.18
C ALA A 350 -25.80 23.30 -2.54
N TYR A 351 -26.71 23.20 -3.51
CA TYR A 351 -27.19 21.92 -4.05
C TYR A 351 -26.03 21.06 -4.58
N ARG A 352 -25.13 21.65 -5.36
CA ARG A 352 -23.99 20.92 -5.93
C ARG A 352 -23.09 20.35 -4.83
N TYR A 353 -22.78 21.15 -3.82
CA TYR A 353 -21.95 20.72 -2.70
C TYR A 353 -22.62 19.63 -1.85
N ILE A 354 -23.88 19.83 -1.46
CA ILE A 354 -24.62 18.88 -0.62
C ILE A 354 -24.86 17.56 -1.37
N SER A 355 -25.19 17.61 -2.66
CA SER A 355 -25.41 16.42 -3.48
C SER A 355 -24.14 15.58 -3.63
N SER A 356 -22.99 16.21 -3.84
CA SER A 356 -21.69 15.51 -3.88
C SER A 356 -21.32 14.91 -2.53
N LEU A 357 -21.48 15.68 -1.45
CA LEU A 357 -21.19 15.22 -0.09
C LEU A 357 -22.05 14.01 0.30
N PHE A 358 -23.35 14.05 -0.02
CA PHE A 358 -24.25 12.92 0.19
C PHE A 358 -23.79 11.70 -0.61
N SER A 359 -23.43 11.87 -1.88
CA SER A 359 -22.93 10.78 -2.73
C SER A 359 -21.68 10.13 -2.14
N PHE A 360 -20.69 10.93 -1.72
CA PHE A 360 -19.47 10.44 -1.09
C PHE A 360 -19.73 9.75 0.25
N PHE A 361 -20.73 10.20 1.02
CA PHE A 361 -21.14 9.53 2.25
C PHE A 361 -21.59 8.08 2.02
N PHE A 362 -22.42 7.83 0.99
CA PHE A 362 -22.84 6.45 0.65
C PHE A 362 -21.72 5.63 0.01
N LEU A 363 -20.97 6.21 -0.92
CA LEU A 363 -19.89 5.50 -1.62
C LEU A 363 -18.77 5.07 -0.66
N SER A 364 -18.36 5.97 0.25
CA SER A 364 -17.39 5.65 1.30
C SER A 364 -17.92 4.59 2.26
N LEU A 365 -19.22 4.58 2.57
CA LEU A 365 -19.82 3.55 3.41
C LEU A 365 -19.77 2.18 2.72
N ILE A 366 -20.14 2.09 1.44
CA ILE A 366 -20.05 0.84 0.66
C ILE A 366 -18.60 0.35 0.61
N PHE A 367 -17.64 1.24 0.38
CA PHE A 367 -16.21 0.91 0.41
C PHE A 367 -15.77 0.35 1.77
N GLY A 368 -16.23 0.96 2.86
CA GLY A 368 -16.06 0.45 4.22
C GLY A 368 -16.65 -0.95 4.41
N LEU A 369 -17.90 -1.15 3.96
CA LEU A 369 -18.62 -2.42 4.10
C LEU A 369 -17.98 -3.55 3.30
N ILE A 370 -17.41 -3.28 2.11
CA ILE A 370 -16.65 -4.27 1.35
C ILE A 370 -15.45 -4.74 2.17
N THR A 371 -14.70 -3.81 2.76
CA THR A 371 -13.54 -4.15 3.61
C THR A 371 -13.97 -4.98 4.84
N LEU A 372 -15.13 -4.68 5.41
CA LEU A 372 -15.72 -5.46 6.50
C LEU A 372 -16.17 -6.87 6.03
N ALA A 373 -16.72 -7.00 4.82
CA ALA A 373 -17.16 -8.27 4.25
C ALA A 373 -16.01 -9.26 4.07
N TYR A 374 -14.81 -8.77 3.76
CA TYR A 374 -13.57 -9.56 3.73
C TYR A 374 -12.96 -9.82 5.12
N GLN A 375 -13.75 -9.67 6.19
CA GLN A 375 -13.41 -10.01 7.57
C GLN A 375 -12.19 -9.27 8.12
N VAL A 376 -11.96 -8.04 7.68
CA VAL A 376 -10.92 -7.18 8.26
C VAL A 376 -11.34 -6.75 9.67
N LYS A 377 -10.46 -6.98 10.64
CA LYS A 377 -10.69 -6.62 12.05
C LYS A 377 -10.36 -5.15 12.27
N PHE A 378 -11.37 -4.33 12.58
CA PHE A 378 -11.21 -2.90 12.89
C PHE A 378 -10.99 -2.61 14.39
N THR A 379 -10.83 -3.63 15.22
CA THR A 379 -10.86 -3.49 16.69
C THR A 379 -9.53 -3.14 17.34
N ALA A 380 -8.43 -3.02 16.58
CA ALA A 380 -7.08 -2.90 17.14
C ALA A 380 -6.87 -1.62 17.96
N THR A 381 -7.19 -0.44 17.40
CA THR A 381 -6.93 0.86 18.05
C THR A 381 -8.18 1.43 18.73
N TYR A 382 -9.31 1.46 18.02
CA TYR A 382 -10.53 2.11 18.49
C TYR A 382 -11.63 1.12 18.92
N GLY A 383 -11.28 -0.16 19.10
CA GLY A 383 -12.24 -1.19 19.48
C GLY A 383 -13.44 -1.27 18.53
N LYS A 384 -14.65 -1.29 19.10
CA LYS A 384 -15.89 -1.39 18.32
C LYS A 384 -16.13 -0.19 17.38
N SER A 385 -15.53 0.96 17.66
CA SER A 385 -15.69 2.18 16.87
C SER A 385 -14.70 2.29 15.70
N GLY A 386 -13.76 1.36 15.55
CA GLY A 386 -12.74 1.46 14.50
C GLY A 386 -13.28 1.44 13.07
N PHE A 387 -14.40 0.74 12.83
CA PHE A 387 -15.09 0.79 11.55
C PHE A 387 -15.59 2.21 11.22
N LEU A 388 -16.16 2.91 12.20
CA LEU A 388 -16.66 4.27 12.01
C LEU A 388 -15.53 5.25 11.72
N VAL A 389 -14.39 5.09 12.40
CA VAL A 389 -13.20 5.92 12.14
C VAL A 389 -12.67 5.66 10.73
N TYR A 390 -12.54 4.39 10.33
CA TYR A 390 -12.11 4.02 8.98
C TYR A 390 -13.04 4.58 7.90
N TRP A 391 -14.35 4.43 8.08
CA TRP A 391 -15.35 4.99 7.17
C TRP A 391 -15.27 6.53 7.11
N SER A 392 -15.09 7.20 8.25
CA SER A 392 -14.94 8.66 8.29
C SER A 392 -13.69 9.12 7.52
N ILE A 393 -12.57 8.41 7.65
CA ILE A 393 -11.36 8.69 6.87
C ILE A 393 -11.63 8.46 5.38
N ALA A 394 -12.29 7.37 5.01
CA ALA A 394 -12.64 7.10 3.61
C ALA A 394 -13.54 8.20 3.02
N PHE A 395 -14.52 8.67 3.79
CA PHE A 395 -15.42 9.77 3.43
C PHE A 395 -14.67 11.10 3.23
N LEU A 396 -13.79 11.46 4.17
CA LEU A 396 -13.00 12.68 4.08
C LEU A 396 -12.05 12.65 2.88
N THR A 397 -11.42 11.50 2.61
CA THR A 397 -10.55 11.33 1.44
C THR A 397 -11.33 11.47 0.13
N MET A 398 -12.50 10.85 0.00
CA MET A 398 -13.35 11.04 -1.20
C MET A 398 -13.84 12.48 -1.35
N SER A 399 -14.08 13.19 -0.24
CA SER A 399 -14.54 14.59 -0.25
C SER A 399 -13.43 15.59 -0.56
N ALA A 400 -12.16 15.20 -0.37
CA ALA A 400 -11.00 16.02 -0.65
C ALA A 400 -10.60 16.01 -2.13
N VAL A 401 -10.99 14.96 -2.86
CA VAL A 401 -10.86 14.82 -4.32
C VAL A 401 -11.98 15.61 -5.00
#